data_AF-A0A3M1T2B6-F1
#
_entry.id   AF-A0A3M1T2B6-F1
#
_cell.length_a   1.000
_cell.length_b   1.000
_cell.length_c   1.000
_cell.angle_alpha   90.00
_cell.angle_beta   90.00
_cell.angle_gamma   90.00
#
_symmetry.space_group_name_H-M   'P 1'
#
loop_
_entity.id
_entity.type
_entity.pdbx_description
1 polymer ?
#
loop_
_entity_poly.entity_id
_entity_poly.type
_entity_poly.pdbx_seq_one_letter_code
_entity_poly.pdbx_strand_id
1 'polypeptide(L)'
;MSDDGLRRAERAAAGGDPAARAEALRAKVRAGALSPQRLALAAYAGDPVAALAAPEVRRPPEFLSWLLGLDRWGSEAGVRAALAATRRACAVLADDEPAPTEALACVAAWLARPCAGHAAEAQRAADRTARAWTVAAQAQRHGPTSRAQVLDVWEAALNCARAAAVEERISAAVESCLAAARAVGEAAVRAAVQDALSAWALSSPPA
;
A
#
# COMPACT_ATOMS: atom_id res chain seq x y z
N MET A 1 6.33 -33.60 0.13
CA MET A 1 7.61 -32.92 -0.21
C MET A 1 8.34 -32.70 1.11
N SER A 2 9.58 -33.19 1.27
CA SER A 2 10.30 -33.10 2.55
C SER A 2 10.68 -31.65 2.87
N ASP A 3 10.59 -31.29 4.16
CA ASP A 3 11.11 -30.06 4.76
C ASP A 3 12.57 -29.77 4.35
N ASP A 4 13.36 -30.82 4.08
CA ASP A 4 14.75 -30.71 3.61
C ASP A 4 14.90 -29.99 2.25
N GLY A 5 13.88 -30.07 1.39
CA GLY A 5 13.86 -29.37 0.11
C GLY A 5 13.80 -27.85 0.30
N LEU A 6 12.91 -27.41 1.20
CA LEU A 6 12.76 -26.00 1.54
C LEU A 6 14.03 -25.46 2.22
N ARG A 7 14.54 -26.18 3.23
CA ARG A 7 15.77 -25.78 3.94
C ARG A 7 17.00 -25.67 3.03
N ARG A 8 17.09 -26.49 1.98
CA ARG A 8 18.18 -26.38 0.99
C ARG A 8 18.03 -25.15 0.11
N ALA A 9 16.81 -24.86 -0.36
CA ALA A 9 16.54 -23.67 -1.16
C ALA A 9 16.80 -22.38 -0.37
N GLU A 10 16.41 -22.33 0.91
CA GLU A 10 16.65 -21.17 1.78
C GLU A 10 18.14 -20.93 2.04
N ARG A 11 18.92 -22.00 2.23
CA ARG A 11 20.38 -21.89 2.36
C ARG A 11 21.05 -21.35 1.10
N ALA A 12 20.60 -21.78 -0.09
CA ALA A 12 21.11 -21.25 -1.35
C ALA A 12 20.73 -19.77 -1.53
N ALA A 13 19.50 -19.40 -1.16
CA ALA A 13 19.00 -18.03 -1.24
C ALA A 13 19.74 -17.04 -0.31
N ALA A 14 20.33 -17.52 0.80
CA ALA A 14 21.10 -16.69 1.72
C ALA A 14 22.33 -16.02 1.08
N GLY A 15 22.83 -16.56 -0.04
CA GLY A 15 23.91 -15.96 -0.83
C GLY A 15 23.52 -14.73 -1.63
N GLY A 16 22.24 -14.31 -1.61
CA GLY A 16 21.77 -13.10 -2.28
C GLY A 16 21.45 -13.25 -3.77
N ASP A 17 21.73 -14.41 -4.37
CA ASP A 17 21.40 -14.70 -5.77
C ASP A 17 19.87 -14.62 -6.02
N PRO A 18 19.40 -13.71 -6.91
CA PRO A 18 17.98 -13.58 -7.23
C PRO A 18 17.34 -14.87 -7.73
N ALA A 19 18.06 -15.71 -8.50
CA ALA A 19 17.51 -16.96 -9.02
C ALA A 19 17.30 -17.98 -7.89
N ALA A 20 18.29 -18.16 -7.01
CA ALA A 20 18.15 -18.98 -5.81
C ALA A 20 17.02 -18.48 -4.89
N ARG A 21 16.87 -17.16 -4.72
CA ARG A 21 15.77 -16.57 -3.94
C ARG A 21 14.40 -16.85 -4.58
N ALA A 22 14.29 -16.78 -5.91
CA ALA A 22 13.06 -17.10 -6.63
C ALA A 22 12.69 -18.59 -6.47
N GLU A 23 13.68 -19.49 -6.54
CA GLU A 23 13.47 -20.92 -6.25
C GLU A 23 13.01 -21.17 -4.81
N ALA A 24 13.53 -20.41 -3.84
CA ALA A 24 13.06 -20.49 -2.45
C ALA A 24 11.59 -20.05 -2.33
N LEU A 25 11.15 -19.00 -3.03
CA LEU A 25 9.74 -18.62 -3.06
C LEU A 25 8.86 -19.71 -3.68
N ARG A 26 9.28 -20.32 -4.79
CA ARG A 26 8.57 -21.46 -5.40
C ARG A 26 8.51 -22.66 -4.45
N ALA A 27 9.59 -22.93 -3.71
CA ALA A 27 9.62 -23.98 -2.69
C ALA A 27 8.64 -23.70 -1.54
N LYS A 28 8.55 -22.45 -1.06
CA LYS A 28 7.56 -22.04 -0.04
C LYS A 28 6.12 -22.25 -0.52
N VAL A 29 5.84 -21.93 -1.79
CA VAL A 29 4.52 -22.19 -2.39
C VAL A 29 4.21 -23.68 -2.44
N ARG A 30 5.15 -24.51 -2.92
CA ARG A 30 4.98 -25.98 -2.94
C ARG A 30 4.80 -26.58 -1.54
N ALA A 31 5.40 -25.98 -0.51
CA ALA A 31 5.29 -26.40 0.87
C ALA A 31 4.03 -25.87 1.59
N GLY A 32 3.24 -25.01 0.95
CA GLY A 32 2.06 -24.37 1.54
C GLY A 32 2.40 -23.24 2.53
N ALA A 33 3.67 -22.88 2.70
CA ALA A 33 4.11 -21.79 3.58
C ALA A 33 3.85 -20.39 2.99
N LEU A 34 3.60 -20.30 1.68
CA LEU A 34 3.20 -19.10 0.96
C LEU A 34 2.09 -19.47 -0.02
N SER A 35 1.00 -18.71 -0.09
CA SER A 35 -0.03 -19.02 -1.08
C SER A 35 0.40 -18.57 -2.50
N PRO A 36 -0.03 -19.25 -3.57
CA PRO A 36 0.22 -18.80 -4.94
C PRO A 36 -0.27 -17.36 -5.21
N GLN A 37 -1.42 -17.00 -4.64
CA GLN A 37 -2.02 -15.67 -4.76
C GLN A 37 -1.13 -14.59 -4.12
N ARG A 38 -0.52 -14.88 -2.97
CA ARG A 38 0.41 -13.98 -2.29
C ARG A 38 1.70 -13.77 -3.10
N LEU A 39 2.27 -14.84 -3.65
CA LEU A 39 3.42 -14.73 -4.55
C LEU A 39 3.08 -13.86 -5.78
N ALA A 40 1.92 -14.10 -6.38
CA ALA A 40 1.48 -13.38 -7.56
C ALA A 40 1.17 -11.89 -7.26
N LEU A 41 0.65 -11.56 -6.07
CA LEU A 41 0.53 -10.18 -5.63
C LEU A 41 1.90 -9.50 -5.48
N ALA A 42 2.90 -10.17 -4.88
CA ALA A 42 4.24 -9.60 -4.75
C ALA A 42 4.87 -9.31 -6.13
N ALA A 43 4.72 -10.24 -7.07
CA ALA A 43 5.16 -10.05 -8.46
C ALA A 43 4.42 -8.87 -9.12
N TYR A 44 3.11 -8.76 -8.90
CA TYR A 44 2.29 -7.67 -9.42
C TYR A 44 2.66 -6.30 -8.82
N ALA A 45 2.95 -6.26 -7.51
CA ALA A 45 3.44 -5.06 -6.86
C ALA A 45 4.75 -4.62 -7.54
N GLY A 46 5.66 -5.56 -7.79
CA GLY A 46 6.89 -5.31 -8.51
C GLY A 46 8.13 -5.80 -7.80
N ASP A 47 7.99 -6.72 -6.85
CA ASP A 47 9.14 -7.38 -6.24
C ASP A 47 9.91 -8.16 -7.33
N PRO A 48 11.20 -7.86 -7.56
CA PRO A 48 11.95 -8.45 -8.66
C PRO A 48 12.14 -9.97 -8.49
N VAL A 49 12.24 -10.47 -7.26
CA VAL A 49 12.41 -11.90 -6.99
C VAL A 49 11.09 -12.64 -7.17
N ALA A 50 9.97 -12.05 -6.73
CA ALA A 50 8.64 -12.60 -6.97
C ALA A 50 8.29 -12.61 -8.46
N ALA A 51 8.68 -11.58 -9.22
CA ALA A 51 8.49 -11.53 -10.67
C ALA A 51 9.27 -12.64 -11.39
N LEU A 52 10.50 -12.96 -10.95
CA LEU A 52 11.22 -14.13 -11.43
C LEU A 52 10.49 -15.42 -11.06
N ALA A 53 9.95 -15.52 -9.85
CA ALA A 53 9.27 -16.72 -9.36
C ALA A 53 7.93 -16.99 -10.06
N ALA A 54 7.21 -15.93 -10.49
CA ALA A 54 5.89 -15.96 -11.13
C ALA A 54 5.88 -15.12 -12.43
N PRO A 55 6.59 -15.55 -13.50
CA PRO A 55 6.81 -14.76 -14.72
C PRO A 55 5.54 -14.49 -15.55
N GLU A 56 4.46 -15.24 -15.31
CA GLU A 56 3.16 -15.05 -15.93
C GLU A 56 2.42 -13.78 -15.43
N VAL A 57 2.82 -13.26 -14.27
CA VAL A 57 2.18 -12.08 -13.68
C VAL A 57 2.71 -10.81 -14.34
N ARG A 58 1.87 -10.17 -15.15
CA ARG A 58 2.20 -8.89 -15.79
C ARG A 58 1.81 -7.71 -14.90
N ARG A 59 2.75 -6.77 -14.74
CA ARG A 59 2.54 -5.46 -14.11
C ARG A 59 2.32 -4.40 -15.19
N PRO A 60 1.18 -3.68 -15.21
CA PRO A 60 0.98 -2.54 -16.12
C PRO A 60 2.07 -1.47 -15.91
N PRO A 61 2.63 -0.89 -16.99
CA PRO A 61 3.60 0.19 -16.86
C PRO A 61 2.93 1.49 -16.38
N GLU A 62 1.71 1.78 -16.82
CA GLU A 62 0.97 2.97 -16.42
C GLU A 62 0.50 2.89 -14.96
N PHE A 63 0.66 3.98 -14.21
CA PHE A 63 0.35 4.03 -12.77
C PHE A 63 -1.10 3.77 -12.44
N LEU A 64 -2.01 4.46 -13.14
CA LEU A 64 -3.44 4.32 -12.91
C LEU A 64 -3.90 2.90 -13.21
N SER A 65 -3.47 2.33 -14.35
CA SER A 65 -3.76 0.94 -14.72
C SER A 65 -3.21 -0.05 -13.70
N TRP A 66 -2.03 0.22 -13.13
CA TRP A 66 -1.44 -0.60 -12.08
C TRP A 66 -2.19 -0.51 -10.74
N LEU A 67 -2.66 0.68 -10.34
CA LEU A 67 -3.46 0.82 -9.13
C LEU A 67 -4.83 0.16 -9.27
N LEU A 68 -5.52 0.36 -10.39
CA LEU A 68 -6.83 -0.23 -10.66
C LEU A 68 -6.79 -1.76 -10.66
N GLY A 69 -5.70 -2.35 -11.18
CA GLY A 69 -5.55 -3.81 -11.16
C GLY A 69 -5.26 -4.39 -9.77
N LEU A 70 -5.17 -3.58 -8.71
CA LEU A 70 -5.16 -4.08 -7.33
C LEU A 70 -6.50 -4.68 -6.90
N ASP A 71 -7.60 -4.31 -7.57
CA ASP A 71 -8.96 -4.78 -7.24
C ASP A 71 -9.06 -6.32 -7.18
N ARG A 72 -8.38 -7.00 -8.10
CA ARG A 72 -8.36 -8.47 -8.17
C ARG A 72 -7.74 -9.16 -6.94
N TRP A 73 -7.01 -8.41 -6.11
CA TRP A 73 -6.38 -8.90 -4.87
C TRP A 73 -7.21 -8.56 -3.62
N GLY A 74 -8.37 -7.94 -3.82
CA GLY A 74 -9.28 -7.53 -2.76
C GLY A 74 -8.93 -6.19 -2.12
N SER A 75 -9.89 -5.66 -1.38
CA SER A 75 -9.81 -4.32 -0.82
C SER A 75 -8.63 -4.07 0.12
N GLU A 76 -8.16 -5.07 0.86
CA GLU A 76 -7.02 -4.90 1.78
C GLU A 76 -5.75 -4.47 1.04
N ALA A 77 -5.50 -5.00 -0.17
CA ALA A 77 -4.36 -4.58 -1.00
C ALA A 77 -4.47 -3.10 -1.40
N GLY A 78 -5.67 -2.65 -1.80
CA GLY A 78 -5.94 -1.25 -2.09
C GLY A 78 -5.70 -0.34 -0.88
N VAL A 79 -6.24 -0.69 0.29
CA VAL A 79 -6.06 0.10 1.52
C VAL A 79 -4.59 0.18 1.95
N ARG A 80 -3.83 -0.92 1.82
CA ARG A 80 -2.38 -0.93 2.09
C ARG A 80 -1.62 -0.02 1.14
N ALA A 81 -1.97 -0.03 -0.15
CA ALA A 81 -1.38 0.87 -1.14
C ALA A 81 -1.67 2.34 -0.78
N ALA A 82 -2.92 2.68 -0.50
CA ALA A 82 -3.33 4.03 -0.09
C ALA A 82 -2.60 4.52 1.16
N LEU A 83 -2.47 3.66 2.18
CA LEU A 83 -1.74 4.00 3.41
C LEU A 83 -0.25 4.22 3.16
N ALA A 84 0.39 3.37 2.34
CA ALA A 84 1.80 3.52 2.00
C ALA A 84 2.06 4.81 1.21
N ALA A 85 1.20 5.10 0.21
CA ALA A 85 1.24 6.33 -0.58
C ALA A 85 1.11 7.57 0.30
N THR A 86 0.10 7.59 1.18
CA THR A 86 -0.17 8.75 2.03
C THR A 86 0.93 8.96 3.07
N ARG A 87 1.48 7.90 3.66
CA ARG A 87 2.63 7.99 4.59
C ARG A 87 3.86 8.57 3.89
N ARG A 88 4.13 8.14 2.65
CA ARG A 88 5.23 8.69 1.87
C ARG A 88 5.04 10.19 1.62
N ALA A 89 3.83 10.60 1.28
CA ALA A 89 3.52 12.00 1.04
C ALA A 89 3.64 12.85 2.32
N CYS A 90 3.15 12.36 3.46
CA CYS A 90 3.32 13.02 4.76
C CYS A 90 4.79 13.17 5.13
N ALA A 91 5.62 12.13 4.92
CA ALA A 91 7.03 12.15 5.31
C ALA A 91 7.87 13.19 4.54
N VAL A 92 7.45 13.60 3.34
CA VAL A 92 8.14 14.63 2.55
C VAL A 92 7.72 16.04 2.98
N LEU A 93 6.53 16.21 3.55
CA LEU A 93 5.97 17.52 3.94
C LEU A 93 5.94 17.76 5.45
N ALA A 94 6.51 16.85 6.25
CA ALA A 94 6.34 16.81 7.71
C ALA A 94 6.98 17.98 8.47
N ASP A 95 7.84 18.78 7.83
CA ASP A 95 8.58 19.84 8.51
C ASP A 95 7.72 21.10 8.81
N ASP A 96 6.59 21.28 8.11
CA ASP A 96 5.86 22.57 8.14
C ASP A 96 4.41 22.52 8.68
N GLU A 97 3.75 21.35 8.72
CA GLU A 97 2.32 21.25 9.05
C GLU A 97 1.98 19.95 9.82
N PRO A 98 0.97 19.96 10.71
CA PRO A 98 0.54 18.75 11.41
C PRO A 98 -0.02 17.74 10.41
N ALA A 99 0.68 16.60 10.27
CA ALA A 99 0.22 15.50 9.44
C ALA A 99 -1.14 14.96 9.95
N PRO A 100 -2.00 14.41 9.08
CA PRO A 100 -3.29 13.80 9.44
C PRO A 100 -3.09 12.43 10.12
N THR A 101 -2.33 12.41 11.21
CA THR A 101 -1.86 11.21 11.93
C THR A 101 -3.00 10.35 12.46
N GLU A 102 -4.08 10.98 12.95
CA GLU A 102 -5.25 10.28 13.47
C GLU A 102 -5.92 9.40 12.40
N ALA A 103 -6.14 9.95 11.20
CA ALA A 103 -6.73 9.19 10.10
C ALA A 103 -5.86 7.99 9.71
N LEU A 104 -4.55 8.19 9.60
CA LEU A 104 -3.61 7.11 9.26
C LEU A 104 -3.52 6.05 10.37
N ALA A 105 -3.66 6.44 11.64
CA ALA A 105 -3.71 5.52 12.77
C ALA A 105 -4.97 4.64 12.72
N CYS A 106 -6.15 5.22 12.44
CA CYS A 106 -7.38 4.44 12.28
C CYS A 106 -7.32 3.46 11.11
N VAL A 107 -6.73 3.85 9.97
CA VAL A 107 -6.53 2.93 8.82
C VAL A 107 -5.57 1.80 9.20
N ALA A 108 -4.48 2.11 9.91
CA ALA A 108 -3.54 1.09 10.38
C ALA A 108 -4.20 0.10 11.35
N ALA A 109 -5.06 0.58 12.27
CA ALA A 109 -5.83 -0.27 13.17
C ALA A 109 -6.80 -1.18 12.40
N TRP A 110 -7.48 -0.65 11.37
CA TRP A 110 -8.31 -1.46 10.49
C TRP A 110 -7.51 -2.54 9.75
N LEU A 111 -6.33 -2.22 9.22
CA LEU A 111 -5.46 -3.21 8.56
C LEU A 111 -4.94 -4.30 9.51
N ALA A 112 -4.82 -4.01 10.80
CA ALA A 112 -4.50 -5.01 11.81
C ALA A 112 -5.70 -5.90 12.14
N ARG A 113 -6.93 -5.35 12.12
CA ARG A 113 -8.16 -6.08 12.39
C ARG A 113 -9.34 -5.53 11.57
N PRO A 114 -9.60 -6.06 10.36
CA PRO A 114 -10.65 -5.59 9.46
C PRO A 114 -12.06 -5.93 9.96
N CYS A 115 -12.60 -5.14 10.88
CA CYS A 115 -13.95 -5.32 11.43
C CYS A 115 -14.78 -4.04 11.34
N ALA A 116 -16.11 -4.17 11.52
CA ALA A 116 -17.05 -3.06 11.44
C ALA A 116 -16.74 -1.93 12.45
N GLY A 117 -16.23 -2.27 13.64
CA GLY A 117 -15.82 -1.27 14.65
C GLY A 117 -14.71 -0.35 14.15
N HIS A 118 -13.61 -0.92 13.64
CA HIS A 118 -12.50 -0.14 13.08
C HIS A 118 -12.88 0.56 11.78
N ALA A 119 -13.78 -0.01 10.97
CA ALA A 119 -14.29 0.68 9.77
C ALA A 119 -15.07 1.94 10.15
N ALA A 120 -15.91 1.87 11.20
CA ALA A 120 -16.64 3.03 11.72
C ALA A 120 -15.70 4.08 12.35
N GLU A 121 -14.62 3.66 13.00
CA GLU A 121 -13.58 4.58 13.50
C GLU A 121 -12.85 5.29 12.37
N ALA A 122 -12.45 4.55 11.33
CA ALA A 122 -11.86 5.12 10.12
C ALA A 122 -12.80 6.12 9.44
N GLN A 123 -14.11 5.82 9.35
CA GLN A 123 -15.09 6.78 8.83
C GLN A 123 -15.14 8.06 9.67
N ARG A 124 -15.21 7.95 11.00
CA ARG A 124 -15.24 9.13 11.88
C ARG A 124 -13.96 9.97 11.73
N ALA A 125 -12.80 9.34 11.56
CA ALA A 125 -11.54 10.01 11.31
C ALA A 125 -11.51 10.68 9.93
N ALA A 126 -12.08 10.04 8.91
CA ALA A 126 -12.29 10.64 7.59
C ALA A 126 -13.14 11.91 7.69
N ASP A 127 -14.27 11.87 8.42
CA ASP A 127 -15.16 13.02 8.58
C ASP A 127 -14.46 14.19 9.31
N ARG A 128 -13.65 13.90 10.34
CA ARG A 128 -12.83 14.92 11.03
C ARG A 128 -11.78 15.52 10.08
N THR A 129 -11.10 14.67 9.31
CA THR A 129 -10.09 15.09 8.33
C THR A 129 -10.70 15.95 7.23
N ALA A 130 -11.89 15.60 6.73
CA ALA A 130 -12.61 16.39 5.72
C ALA A 130 -12.97 17.79 6.22
N ARG A 131 -13.45 17.90 7.47
CA ARG A 131 -13.73 19.19 8.10
C ARG A 131 -12.47 20.04 8.24
N ALA A 132 -11.39 19.46 8.75
CA ALA A 132 -10.10 20.15 8.88
C ALA A 132 -9.53 20.58 7.51
N TRP A 133 -9.61 19.71 6.51
CA TRP A 133 -9.22 20.01 5.13
C TRP A 133 -10.02 21.18 4.55
N THR A 134 -11.33 21.22 4.77
CA THR A 134 -12.19 22.30 4.28
C THR A 134 -11.80 23.64 4.90
N VAL A 135 -11.53 23.66 6.21
CA VAL A 135 -11.06 24.85 6.92
C VAL A 135 -9.68 25.29 6.38
N ALA A 136 -8.75 24.35 6.19
CA ALA A 136 -7.43 24.63 5.63
C ALA A 136 -7.54 25.19 4.20
N ALA A 137 -8.32 24.56 3.32
CA ALA A 137 -8.55 25.00 1.95
C ALA A 137 -9.19 26.41 1.88
N GLN A 138 -10.10 26.73 2.80
CA GLN A 138 -10.71 28.06 2.88
C GLN A 138 -9.75 29.14 3.37
N ALA A 139 -8.87 28.82 4.33
CA ALA A 139 -7.82 29.72 4.81
C ALA A 139 -6.76 30.02 3.73
N GLN A 140 -6.65 29.17 2.71
CA GLN A 140 -5.59 29.21 1.70
C GLN A 140 -5.80 30.20 0.53
N ARG A 141 -6.78 31.11 0.56
CA ARG A 141 -7.02 32.05 -0.56
C ARG A 141 -5.82 32.94 -0.94
N HIS A 142 -4.73 33.00 -0.14
CA HIS A 142 -3.60 33.90 -0.38
C HIS A 142 -2.19 33.33 -0.03
N GLY A 143 -1.64 32.38 -0.81
CA GLY A 143 -0.18 32.14 -0.80
C GLY A 143 0.35 30.94 -1.61
N PRO A 144 1.68 30.70 -1.59
CA PRO A 144 2.46 30.01 -2.62
C PRO A 144 2.27 28.48 -2.74
N THR A 145 2.80 27.92 -3.84
CA THR A 145 2.72 26.54 -4.35
C THR A 145 2.93 25.40 -3.33
N SER A 146 3.69 25.61 -2.25
CA SER A 146 3.87 24.61 -1.19
C SER A 146 2.55 24.23 -0.49
N ARG A 147 1.56 25.12 -0.52
CA ARG A 147 0.25 24.91 0.11
C ARG A 147 -0.67 23.96 -0.65
N ALA A 148 -0.53 23.88 -1.98
CA ALA A 148 -1.30 22.92 -2.80
C ALA A 148 -0.89 21.47 -2.49
N GLN A 149 0.40 21.21 -2.31
CA GLN A 149 0.92 19.89 -1.94
C GLN A 149 0.40 19.45 -0.56
N VAL A 150 0.25 20.39 0.38
CA VAL A 150 -0.38 20.11 1.68
C VAL A 150 -1.83 19.68 1.47
N LEU A 151 -2.63 20.40 0.68
CA LEU A 151 -4.03 19.99 0.42
C LEU A 151 -4.13 18.61 -0.22
N ASP A 152 -3.23 18.28 -1.15
CA ASP A 152 -3.15 16.95 -1.77
C ASP A 152 -2.84 15.84 -0.74
N VAL A 153 -1.98 16.11 0.25
CA VAL A 153 -1.69 15.14 1.33
C VAL A 153 -2.90 14.93 2.25
N TRP A 154 -3.61 16.00 2.58
CA TRP A 154 -4.83 15.90 3.37
C TRP A 154 -5.95 15.17 2.61
N GLU A 155 -6.09 15.43 1.30
CA GLU A 155 -7.00 14.68 0.42
C GLU A 155 -6.60 13.20 0.35
N ALA A 156 -5.30 12.90 0.24
CA ALA A 156 -4.79 11.53 0.25
C ALA A 156 -5.17 10.81 1.56
N ALA A 157 -5.03 11.46 2.71
CA ALA A 157 -5.39 10.91 4.01
C ALA A 157 -6.89 10.71 4.19
N LEU A 158 -7.70 11.66 3.73
CA LEU A 158 -9.16 11.53 3.69
C LEU A 158 -9.56 10.30 2.88
N ASN A 159 -9.06 10.18 1.66
CA ASN A 159 -9.39 9.07 0.77
C ASN A 159 -8.85 7.73 1.29
N CYS A 160 -7.70 7.72 1.95
CA CYS A 160 -7.15 6.54 2.63
C CYS A 160 -8.09 6.06 3.75
N ALA A 161 -8.61 6.97 4.57
CA ALA A 161 -9.57 6.66 5.63
C ALA A 161 -10.91 6.16 5.07
N ARG A 162 -11.41 6.79 3.99
CA ARG A 162 -12.62 6.32 3.28
C ARG A 162 -12.44 4.90 2.73
N ALA A 163 -11.27 4.58 2.17
CA ALA A 163 -10.97 3.25 1.65
C ALA A 163 -11.06 2.14 2.72
N ALA A 164 -10.85 2.44 4.00
CA ALA A 164 -11.05 1.49 5.09
C ALA A 164 -12.52 1.41 5.57
N ALA A 165 -13.36 2.39 5.23
CA ALA A 165 -14.70 2.56 5.77
C ALA A 165 -15.83 2.06 4.85
N VAL A 166 -15.70 2.21 3.53
CA VAL A 166 -16.78 1.93 2.56
C VAL A 166 -16.74 0.50 2.00
N GLU A 167 -17.75 0.12 1.22
CA GLU A 167 -17.72 -1.11 0.40
C GLU A 167 -16.93 -0.90 -0.91
N GLU A 168 -17.04 0.27 -1.56
CA GLU A 168 -16.25 0.68 -2.75
C GLU A 168 -14.82 1.14 -2.39
N ARG A 169 -14.07 0.26 -1.74
CA ARG A 169 -12.75 0.58 -1.16
C ARG A 169 -11.69 0.90 -2.20
N ILE A 170 -11.78 0.30 -3.39
CA ILE A 170 -10.74 0.43 -4.42
C ILE A 170 -10.71 1.84 -5.02
N SER A 171 -11.87 2.43 -5.33
CA SER A 171 -11.95 3.78 -5.90
C SER A 171 -11.32 4.82 -4.96
N ALA A 172 -11.68 4.77 -3.67
CA ALA A 172 -11.11 5.65 -2.66
C ALA A 172 -9.59 5.40 -2.47
N ALA A 173 -9.14 4.15 -2.53
CA ALA A 173 -7.72 3.84 -2.45
C ALA A 173 -6.92 4.39 -3.65
N VAL A 174 -7.47 4.30 -4.86
CA VAL A 174 -6.87 4.86 -6.08
C VAL A 174 -6.80 6.38 -5.97
N GLU A 175 -7.90 7.04 -5.59
CA GLU A 175 -7.94 8.50 -5.38
C GLU A 175 -6.90 8.96 -4.35
N SER A 176 -6.75 8.21 -3.24
CA SER A 176 -5.70 8.46 -2.24
C SER A 176 -4.29 8.40 -2.83
N CYS A 177 -4.00 7.37 -3.63
CA CYS A 177 -2.69 7.23 -4.27
C CYS A 177 -2.42 8.33 -5.30
N LEU A 178 -3.43 8.74 -6.07
CA LEU A 178 -3.31 9.83 -7.05
C LEU A 178 -3.07 11.18 -6.35
N ALA A 179 -3.78 11.46 -5.26
CA ALA A 179 -3.56 12.66 -4.46
C ALA A 179 -2.14 12.71 -3.87
N ALA A 180 -1.68 11.59 -3.29
CA ALA A 180 -0.29 11.47 -2.83
C ALA A 180 0.72 11.67 -3.97
N ALA A 181 0.43 11.16 -5.18
CA ALA A 181 1.31 11.30 -6.34
C ALA A 181 1.38 12.74 -6.85
N ARG A 182 0.31 13.54 -6.73
CA ARG A 182 0.36 14.99 -7.00
C ARG A 182 1.26 15.72 -6.00
N ALA A 183 1.23 15.33 -4.73
CA ALA A 183 2.05 15.95 -3.69
C ALA A 183 3.55 15.67 -3.86
N VAL A 184 3.95 14.41 -4.12
CA VAL A 184 5.38 13.99 -4.06
C VAL A 184 5.90 13.26 -5.30
N GLY A 185 5.10 13.18 -6.36
CA GLY A 185 5.45 12.52 -7.61
C GLY A 185 5.12 11.02 -7.63
N GLU A 186 4.77 10.54 -8.83
CA GLU A 186 4.38 9.14 -9.06
C GLU A 186 5.46 8.14 -8.65
N ALA A 187 6.71 8.38 -9.03
CA ALA A 187 7.82 7.45 -8.78
C ALA A 187 8.01 7.18 -7.27
N ALA A 188 7.89 8.22 -6.44
CA ALA A 188 8.01 8.10 -4.99
C ALA A 188 6.85 7.31 -4.39
N VAL A 189 5.62 7.57 -4.83
CA VAL A 189 4.44 6.82 -4.39
C VAL A 189 4.51 5.37 -4.84
N ARG A 190 4.87 5.13 -6.10
CA ARG A 190 5.03 3.79 -6.66
C ARG A 190 6.00 2.97 -5.82
N ALA A 191 7.21 3.48 -5.56
CA ALA A 191 8.19 2.78 -4.73
C ALA A 191 7.63 2.44 -3.34
N ALA A 192 6.98 3.39 -2.65
CA ALA A 192 6.40 3.14 -1.33
C ALA A 192 5.30 2.06 -1.34
N VAL A 193 4.42 2.08 -2.35
CA VAL A 193 3.38 1.06 -2.53
C VAL A 193 4.00 -0.31 -2.84
N GLN A 194 5.04 -0.34 -3.67
CA GLN A 194 5.77 -1.56 -4.01
C GLN A 194 6.38 -2.23 -2.79
N ASP A 195 7.09 -1.45 -1.98
CA ASP A 195 7.73 -1.95 -0.76
C ASP A 195 6.69 -2.50 0.22
N ALA A 196 5.61 -1.74 0.45
CA ALA A 196 4.56 -2.12 1.40
C ALA A 196 3.82 -3.39 0.97
N LEU A 197 3.41 -3.49 -0.30
CA LEU A 197 2.66 -4.64 -0.80
C LEU A 197 3.55 -5.88 -0.91
N SER A 198 4.79 -5.73 -1.36
CA SER A 198 5.73 -6.85 -1.47
C SER A 198 6.05 -7.43 -0.09
N ALA A 199 6.33 -6.58 0.90
CA ALA A 199 6.58 -7.00 2.27
C ALA A 199 5.39 -7.74 2.88
N TRP A 200 4.17 -7.21 2.72
CA TRP A 200 2.96 -7.86 3.21
C TRP A 200 2.64 -9.16 2.48
N ALA A 201 2.82 -9.20 1.15
CA ALA A 201 2.55 -10.37 0.35
C ALA A 201 3.49 -11.53 0.69
N LEU A 202 4.77 -11.24 0.99
CA LEU A 202 5.78 -12.25 1.28
C LEU A 202 5.93 -12.58 2.77
N SER A 203 5.29 -11.83 3.66
CA SER A 203 5.23 -12.18 5.09
C SER A 203 4.41 -13.45 5.31
N SER A 204 4.89 -14.32 6.20
CA SER A 204 4.11 -15.48 6.64
C SER A 204 2.78 -15.02 7.24
N PRO A 205 1.66 -15.71 6.94
CA PRO A 205 0.41 -15.43 7.65
C PRO A 205 0.66 -15.57 9.16
N PRO A 206 0.02 -14.74 10.00
CA PRO A 206 0.03 -14.98 11.45
C PRO A 206 -0.48 -16.40 11.70
N ALA A 207 0.27 -17.15 12.52
CA ALA A 207 -0.06 -18.52 12.91
C ALA A 207 -1.38 -18.59 13.70
#